data_AF-A0A8H5DFZ4-F1
#
_entry.id   AF-A0A8H5DFZ4-F1
#
_cell.length_a   1.000
_cell.length_b   1.000
_cell.length_c   1.000
_cell.angle_alpha   90.00
_cell.angle_beta   90.00
_cell.angle_gamma   90.00
#
_symmetry.space_group_name_H-M   'P 1'
#
loop_
_entity.id
_entity.type
_entity.pdbx_description
1 polymer ?
#
loop_
_entity_poly.entity_id
_entity_poly.type
_entity_poly.pdbx_seq_one_letter_code
_entity_poly.pdbx_strand_id
1 'polypeptide(L)'
;MSCLSSSTPSLDQPQSHSPQRTTQSASAPPGDALQLPKGQCRYILTIPELKGHRCGCMGFHHNTSLPGATCYCGHFSCFHSAASFQKTSDDLVTLKTRVKDLEGLFQHHNSHQLSELVSRISDLEEVVERNQEESATELKASYQNSSAAWQIIEMLQKRIKTLENLCQIYCEEMMATRKEVKELYNRQLEIMDGEEGLEERIRMLETTGSLMPIFSSSHLGDLSMPMDTR
;
A
#
# COMPACT_ATOMS: atom_id res chain seq x y z
N MET A 1 -23.47 23.79 5.56
CA MET A 1 -24.32 22.83 6.29
C MET A 1 -23.57 22.56 7.59
N SER A 2 -23.75 23.34 8.66
CA SER A 2 -25.00 23.46 9.46
C SER A 2 -25.52 22.06 9.78
N CYS A 3 -25.69 21.58 11.00
CA CYS A 3 -25.61 22.12 12.35
C CYS A 3 -26.05 20.96 13.28
N LEU A 4 -25.55 20.94 14.53
CA LEU A 4 -26.27 20.48 15.75
C LEU A 4 -26.43 18.94 15.95
N SER A 5 -26.36 18.37 17.16
CA SER A 5 -26.30 18.95 18.50
C SER A 5 -25.99 17.86 19.55
N SER A 6 -25.17 18.25 20.53
CA SER A 6 -25.04 17.67 21.86
C SER A 6 -26.35 17.70 22.64
N SER A 7 -26.55 16.79 23.60
CA SER A 7 -27.13 17.08 24.93
C SER A 7 -26.97 15.90 25.89
N THR A 8 -26.39 16.18 27.05
CA THR A 8 -26.24 15.34 28.24
C THR A 8 -27.45 15.55 29.20
N PRO A 9 -27.33 15.23 30.50
CA PRO A 9 -27.85 14.06 31.21
C PRO A 9 -29.09 14.42 32.08
N SER A 10 -29.66 13.47 32.85
CA SER A 10 -30.17 13.73 34.22
C SER A 10 -30.83 12.52 34.90
N LEU A 11 -30.79 12.63 36.23
CA LEU A 11 -30.97 11.67 37.30
C LEU A 11 -32.43 11.58 37.80
N ASP A 12 -32.67 10.58 38.64
CA ASP A 12 -33.65 10.48 39.74
C ASP A 12 -35.07 9.91 39.54
N GLN A 13 -35.31 8.90 40.37
CA GLN A 13 -36.57 8.30 40.83
C GLN A 13 -37.41 9.33 41.63
N PRO A 14 -38.75 9.18 41.75
CA PRO A 14 -39.27 8.53 42.97
C PRO A 14 -40.65 7.80 42.86
N GLN A 15 -40.77 6.76 43.69
CA GLN A 15 -41.92 6.36 44.53
C GLN A 15 -43.40 6.66 44.14
N SER A 16 -44.20 5.57 44.07
CA SER A 16 -45.26 5.20 45.06
C SER A 16 -46.75 5.06 44.62
N HIS A 17 -47.37 4.04 45.25
CA HIS A 17 -48.78 3.80 45.61
C HIS A 17 -49.81 3.25 44.58
N SER A 18 -50.18 1.98 44.79
CA SER A 18 -51.45 1.32 44.38
C SER A 18 -52.70 2.03 44.95
N PRO A 19 -53.93 1.84 44.40
CA PRO A 19 -54.76 0.65 44.71
C PRO A 19 -55.79 0.23 43.61
N GLN A 20 -56.57 -0.83 43.91
CA GLN A 20 -57.74 -1.42 43.20
C GLN A 20 -57.41 -2.45 42.11
N ARG A 21 -57.39 -3.77 42.39
CA ARG A 21 -58.44 -4.70 42.88
C ARG A 21 -59.68 -4.76 41.96
N THR A 22 -59.62 -5.65 40.98
CA THR A 22 -60.79 -6.39 40.50
C THR A 22 -60.50 -7.87 40.72
N THR A 23 -61.04 -8.41 41.81
CA THR A 23 -61.05 -9.85 42.10
C THR A 23 -62.05 -10.52 41.16
N GLN A 24 -61.56 -11.18 40.12
CA GLN A 24 -62.33 -12.26 39.50
C GLN A 24 -61.87 -13.57 40.15
N SER A 25 -62.70 -14.04 41.09
CA SER A 25 -62.65 -15.41 41.60
C SER A 25 -62.87 -16.36 40.43
N ALA A 26 -61.82 -17.06 40.03
CA ALA A 26 -61.95 -18.30 39.28
C ALA A 26 -62.19 -19.41 40.29
N SER A 27 -63.46 -19.74 40.52
CA SER A 27 -63.86 -20.93 41.28
C SER A 27 -63.36 -22.17 40.54
N ALA A 28 -62.43 -22.92 41.13
CA ALA A 28 -62.02 -24.22 40.61
C ALA A 28 -63.16 -25.26 40.86
N PRO A 29 -63.33 -26.26 39.98
CA PRO A 29 -64.36 -27.29 40.14
C PRO A 29 -64.13 -28.14 41.41
N PRO A 30 -65.20 -28.61 42.08
CA PRO A 30 -65.08 -29.47 43.25
C PRO A 30 -64.78 -30.90 42.81
N GLY A 31 -63.50 -31.20 42.57
CA GLY A 31 -63.09 -32.55 42.22
C GLY A 31 -61.60 -32.65 41.97
N ASP A 32 -60.78 -32.67 43.04
CA ASP A 32 -59.44 -33.28 43.03
C ASP A 32 -58.75 -33.24 44.40
N ALA A 33 -59.48 -33.53 45.49
CA ALA A 33 -58.85 -33.74 46.81
C ALA A 33 -57.88 -34.94 46.81
N LEU A 34 -57.95 -35.82 45.80
CA LEU A 34 -57.15 -37.04 45.67
C LEU A 34 -55.82 -36.86 44.90
N GLN A 35 -55.56 -35.70 44.29
CA GLN A 35 -54.35 -35.43 43.48
C GLN A 35 -53.42 -34.38 44.11
N LEU A 36 -53.40 -34.26 45.43
CA LEU A 36 -52.45 -33.39 46.10
C LEU A 36 -51.01 -33.91 45.87
N PRO A 37 -50.03 -33.02 45.58
CA PRO A 37 -48.63 -33.40 45.49
C PRO A 37 -48.20 -34.17 46.74
N LYS A 38 -47.55 -35.31 46.55
CA LYS A 38 -47.07 -36.15 47.66
C LYS A 38 -45.58 -35.91 47.89
N GLY A 39 -45.20 -35.52 49.11
CA GLY A 39 -43.81 -35.43 49.57
C GLY A 39 -43.49 -34.10 50.27
N GLN A 40 -42.19 -33.82 50.47
CA GLN A 40 -41.75 -32.70 51.32
C GLN A 40 -41.61 -31.37 50.55
N CYS A 41 -42.10 -30.28 51.15
CA CYS A 41 -41.90 -28.92 50.64
C CYS A 41 -40.40 -28.55 50.61
N ARG A 42 -39.87 -28.05 49.48
CA ARG A 42 -38.45 -27.62 49.40
C ARG A 42 -38.24 -26.11 49.32
N TYR A 43 -39.26 -25.31 49.63
CA TYR A 43 -39.12 -23.86 49.73
C TYR A 43 -38.02 -23.52 50.75
N ILE A 44 -37.05 -22.70 50.33
CA ILE A 44 -35.94 -22.25 51.17
C ILE A 44 -36.46 -21.08 52.01
N LEU A 45 -36.40 -21.21 53.33
CA LEU A 45 -36.79 -20.15 54.24
C LEU A 45 -35.83 -18.98 54.07
N THR A 46 -36.39 -17.80 53.80
CA THR A 46 -35.63 -16.55 53.62
C THR A 46 -35.34 -15.85 54.94
N ILE A 47 -35.56 -16.51 56.07
CA ILE A 47 -35.31 -15.96 57.42
C ILE A 47 -33.78 -15.88 57.63
N PRO A 48 -33.23 -14.71 57.99
CA PRO A 48 -31.78 -14.51 58.11
C PRO A 48 -31.08 -15.48 59.08
N GLU A 49 -31.76 -15.86 60.17
CA GLU A 49 -31.27 -16.76 61.23
C GLU A 49 -31.24 -18.24 60.80
N LEU A 50 -31.92 -18.59 59.69
CA LEU A 50 -32.11 -19.97 59.22
C LEU A 50 -31.67 -20.15 57.77
N LYS A 51 -30.62 -19.42 57.35
CA LYS A 51 -30.08 -19.49 55.98
C LYS A 51 -29.86 -20.95 55.56
N GLY A 52 -30.52 -21.35 54.47
CA GLY A 52 -30.42 -22.69 53.89
C GLY A 52 -31.39 -23.74 54.46
N HIS A 53 -32.18 -23.41 55.48
CA HIS A 53 -33.22 -24.32 55.99
C HIS A 53 -34.43 -24.34 55.06
N ARG A 54 -35.04 -25.52 54.89
CA ARG A 54 -36.20 -25.75 54.03
C ARG A 54 -37.46 -25.93 54.86
N CYS A 55 -38.64 -25.60 54.31
CA CYS A 55 -39.91 -25.86 55.01
C CYS A 55 -40.05 -27.37 55.35
N GLY A 56 -40.34 -27.69 56.62
CA GLY A 56 -40.45 -29.07 57.11
C GLY A 56 -41.79 -29.76 56.84
N CYS A 57 -42.71 -29.12 56.13
CA CYS A 57 -44.05 -29.65 55.93
C CYS A 57 -44.08 -30.84 54.96
N MET A 58 -44.88 -31.84 55.31
CA MET A 58 -45.05 -33.11 54.58
C MET A 58 -46.43 -33.25 53.92
N GLY A 59 -47.24 -32.20 53.90
CA GLY A 59 -48.59 -32.24 53.36
C GLY A 59 -49.05 -30.92 52.77
N PHE A 60 -50.00 -31.03 51.87
CA PHE A 60 -50.57 -29.94 51.10
C PHE A 60 -52.08 -29.91 51.31
N HIS A 61 -52.65 -28.73 51.19
CA HIS A 61 -54.09 -28.53 51.07
C HIS A 61 -54.38 -27.79 49.76
N HIS A 62 -55.53 -28.07 49.17
CA HIS A 62 -56.01 -27.32 48.03
C HIS A 62 -56.65 -26.03 48.56
N ASN A 63 -56.14 -24.87 48.13
CA ASN A 63 -56.72 -23.60 48.55
C ASN A 63 -57.83 -23.23 47.56
N THR A 64 -59.09 -23.21 47.99
CA THR A 64 -60.24 -22.87 47.13
C THR A 64 -60.25 -21.41 46.69
N SER A 65 -59.41 -20.55 47.29
CA SER A 65 -59.28 -19.14 46.94
C SER A 65 -58.14 -18.83 45.94
N LEU A 66 -57.21 -19.76 45.71
CA LEU A 66 -56.08 -19.60 44.79
C LEU A 66 -55.88 -20.89 43.98
N PRO A 67 -55.83 -20.83 42.63
CA PRO A 67 -55.63 -22.02 41.82
C PRO A 67 -54.27 -22.67 42.14
N GLY A 68 -54.29 -23.86 42.74
CA GLY A 68 -53.09 -24.66 43.03
C GLY A 68 -53.16 -25.42 44.35
N ALA A 69 -52.10 -26.20 44.63
CA ALA A 69 -51.90 -26.86 45.91
C ALA A 69 -50.87 -26.06 46.72
N THR A 70 -51.22 -25.74 47.97
CA THR A 70 -50.35 -25.01 48.90
C THR A 70 -49.95 -25.91 50.05
N CYS A 71 -48.69 -25.80 50.45
CA CYS A 71 -48.17 -26.47 51.62
C CYS A 71 -48.92 -26.00 52.89
N TYR A 72 -48.94 -26.78 53.98
CA TYR A 72 -49.49 -26.29 55.26
C TYR A 72 -48.79 -25.01 55.76
N CYS A 73 -47.53 -24.78 55.37
CA CYS A 73 -46.79 -23.54 55.64
C CYS A 73 -47.09 -22.38 54.65
N GLY A 74 -47.97 -22.55 53.67
CA GLY A 74 -48.37 -21.51 52.72
C GLY A 74 -47.52 -21.39 51.45
N HIS A 75 -46.47 -22.20 51.27
CA HIS A 75 -45.64 -22.19 50.04
C HIS A 75 -46.30 -22.96 48.88
N PHE A 76 -46.03 -22.52 47.65
CA PHE A 76 -46.55 -23.13 46.43
C PHE A 76 -45.89 -24.50 46.13
N SER A 77 -46.65 -25.38 45.47
CA SER A 77 -46.23 -26.75 45.12
C SER A 77 -45.14 -26.85 44.04
N CYS A 78 -44.81 -25.76 43.33
CA CYS A 78 -43.77 -25.74 42.28
C CYS A 78 -42.35 -26.01 42.79
N PHE A 79 -42.14 -26.03 44.10
CA PHE A 79 -40.86 -26.37 44.75
C PHE A 79 -40.79 -27.84 45.18
N HIS A 80 -41.48 -28.73 44.49
CA HIS A 80 -41.52 -30.17 44.80
C HIS A 80 -40.78 -30.99 43.74
N SER A 81 -40.11 -32.06 44.18
CA SER A 81 -39.50 -33.07 43.30
C SER A 81 -39.96 -34.43 43.77
N ALA A 82 -40.45 -35.26 42.84
CA ALA A 82 -40.91 -36.62 43.14
C ALA A 82 -39.78 -37.55 43.60
N ALA A 83 -38.53 -37.24 43.25
CA ALA A 83 -37.34 -37.97 43.67
C ALA A 83 -36.51 -37.15 44.67
N SER A 84 -36.13 -37.78 45.80
CA SER A 84 -35.08 -37.25 46.66
C SER A 84 -33.75 -37.39 45.93
N PHE A 85 -33.12 -36.27 45.57
CA PHE A 85 -31.72 -36.27 45.14
C PHE A 85 -30.82 -36.68 46.31
N GLN A 86 -30.67 -37.98 46.54
CA GLN A 86 -29.48 -38.53 47.20
C GLN A 86 -28.46 -38.77 46.10
N LYS A 87 -27.78 -37.70 45.68
CA LYS A 87 -26.60 -37.84 44.82
C LYS A 87 -25.58 -38.57 45.68
N THR A 88 -25.21 -39.79 45.29
CA THR A 88 -24.34 -40.61 46.11
C THR A 88 -22.94 -39.97 46.15
N SER A 89 -22.18 -40.22 47.21
CA SER A 89 -20.79 -39.74 47.30
C SER A 89 -19.97 -40.14 46.07
N ASP A 90 -20.26 -41.32 45.51
CA ASP A 90 -19.63 -41.82 44.28
C ASP A 90 -19.94 -40.94 43.06
N ASP A 91 -21.19 -40.50 42.86
CA ASP A 91 -21.55 -39.62 41.74
C ASP A 91 -20.79 -38.28 41.78
N LEU A 92 -20.52 -37.77 42.98
CA LEU A 92 -19.75 -36.53 43.18
C LEU A 92 -18.26 -36.75 42.91
N VAL A 93 -17.71 -37.91 43.30
CA VAL A 93 -16.34 -38.29 43.01
C VAL A 93 -16.15 -38.48 41.51
N THR A 94 -17.04 -39.19 40.82
CA THR A 94 -16.99 -39.37 39.36
C THR A 94 -17.06 -38.04 38.63
N LEU A 95 -17.94 -37.13 39.07
CA LEU A 95 -18.04 -35.79 38.47
C LEU A 95 -16.77 -34.97 38.69
N LYS A 96 -16.18 -35.02 39.89
CA LYS A 96 -14.94 -34.31 40.22
C LYS A 96 -13.77 -34.81 39.39
N THR A 97 -13.65 -36.12 39.20
CA THR A 97 -12.62 -36.72 38.33
C THR A 97 -12.80 -36.24 36.89
N ARG A 98 -14.03 -36.29 36.37
CA ARG A 98 -14.33 -35.84 35.01
C ARG A 98 -14.06 -34.36 34.77
N VAL A 99 -14.34 -33.50 35.76
CA VAL A 99 -14.01 -32.07 35.68
C VAL A 99 -12.49 -31.88 35.63
N LYS A 100 -11.74 -32.58 36.48
CA LYS A 100 -10.26 -32.55 36.45
C LYS A 100 -9.69 -33.01 35.11
N ASP A 101 -10.24 -34.08 34.53
CA ASP A 101 -9.79 -34.60 33.24
C ASP A 101 -10.06 -33.59 32.11
N LEU A 102 -11.24 -32.94 32.13
CA LEU A 102 -11.58 -31.89 31.18
C LEU A 102 -10.70 -30.65 31.35
N GLU A 103 -10.42 -30.22 32.57
CA GLU A 103 -9.50 -29.11 32.86
C GLU A 103 -8.07 -29.42 32.36
N GLY A 104 -7.59 -30.64 32.56
CA GLY A 104 -6.27 -31.08 32.08
C GLY A 104 -6.17 -31.12 30.56
N LEU A 105 -7.18 -31.68 29.88
CA LEU A 105 -7.25 -31.68 28.41
C LEU A 105 -7.34 -30.26 27.85
N PHE A 106 -8.13 -29.39 28.49
CA PHE A 106 -8.26 -28.01 28.05
C PHE A 106 -6.95 -27.23 28.21
N GLN A 107 -6.25 -27.38 29.35
CA GLN A 107 -4.97 -26.71 29.56
C GLN A 107 -3.89 -27.20 28.58
N HIS A 108 -3.79 -28.52 28.35
CA HIS A 108 -2.80 -29.06 27.42
C HIS A 108 -3.08 -28.66 25.97
N HIS A 109 -4.33 -28.79 25.52
CA HIS A 109 -4.70 -28.45 24.15
C HIS A 109 -4.54 -26.95 23.88
N ASN A 110 -4.99 -26.09 24.79
CA ASN A 110 -4.88 -24.65 24.63
C ASN A 110 -3.41 -24.20 24.71
N SER A 111 -2.62 -24.76 25.62
CA SER A 111 -1.18 -24.46 25.71
C SER A 111 -0.43 -24.90 24.46
N HIS A 112 -0.73 -26.07 23.90
CA HIS A 112 -0.06 -26.56 22.69
C HIS A 112 -0.46 -25.73 21.47
N GLN A 113 -1.75 -25.45 21.27
CA GLN A 113 -2.21 -24.62 20.16
C GLN A 113 -1.68 -23.19 20.23
N LEU A 114 -1.66 -22.58 21.43
CA LEU A 114 -1.08 -21.25 21.61
C LEU A 114 0.42 -21.26 21.36
N SER A 115 1.14 -22.29 21.81
CA SER A 115 2.59 -22.43 21.56
C SER A 115 2.89 -22.57 20.06
N GLU A 116 2.12 -23.37 19.33
CA GLU A 116 2.26 -23.55 17.88
C GLU A 116 1.95 -22.25 17.13
N LEU A 117 0.88 -21.55 17.54
CA LEU A 117 0.51 -20.27 16.96
C LEU A 117 1.59 -19.20 17.19
N VAL A 118 2.15 -19.14 18.40
CA VAL A 118 3.24 -18.21 18.72
C VAL A 118 4.48 -18.52 17.88
N SER A 119 4.88 -19.79 17.76
CA SER A 119 6.00 -20.19 16.89
C SER A 119 5.78 -19.74 15.45
N ARG A 120 4.57 -19.99 14.91
CA ARG A 120 4.23 -19.59 13.54
C ARG A 120 4.23 -18.07 13.36
N ILE A 121 3.76 -17.32 14.36
CA ILE A 121 3.79 -15.85 14.33
C ILE A 121 5.24 -15.38 14.33
N SER A 122 6.09 -15.93 15.19
CA SER A 122 7.52 -15.57 15.23
C SER A 122 8.22 -15.88 13.90
N ASP A 123 7.95 -17.03 13.27
CA ASP A 123 8.51 -17.37 11.96
C ASP A 123 8.05 -16.37 10.87
N LEU A 124 6.78 -15.94 10.93
CA LEU A 124 6.24 -14.95 10.01
C LEU A 124 6.83 -13.56 10.24
N GLU A 125 7.01 -13.15 11.50
CA GLU A 125 7.64 -11.88 11.87
C GLU A 125 9.07 -11.83 11.33
N GLU A 126 9.85 -12.90 11.51
CA GLU A 126 11.21 -12.99 10.97
C GLU A 126 11.23 -12.91 9.44
N VAL A 127 10.28 -13.57 8.77
CA VAL A 127 10.15 -13.49 7.31
C VAL A 127 9.79 -12.09 6.84
N VAL A 128 8.92 -11.39 7.56
CA VAL A 128 8.54 -10.01 7.25
C VAL A 128 9.73 -9.08 7.43
N GLU A 129 10.46 -9.19 8.54
CA GLU A 129 11.66 -8.39 8.82
C GLU A 129 12.72 -8.60 7.73
N ARG A 130 12.98 -9.87 7.36
CA ARG A 130 13.93 -10.20 6.31
C ARG A 130 13.53 -9.64 4.95
N ASN A 131 12.26 -9.76 4.57
CA ASN A 131 11.74 -9.21 3.33
C ASN A 131 11.82 -7.67 3.33
N GLN A 132 11.56 -7.04 4.48
CA GLN A 132 11.72 -5.59 4.63
C GLN A 132 13.18 -5.16 4.46
N GLU A 133 14.13 -5.90 5.02
CA GLU A 133 15.56 -5.63 4.83
C GLU A 133 15.97 -5.86 3.36
N GLU A 134 15.61 -6.99 2.77
CA GLU A 134 15.90 -7.31 1.36
C GLU A 134 15.35 -6.22 0.43
N SER A 135 14.08 -5.84 0.57
CA SER A 135 13.47 -4.78 -0.24
C SER A 135 14.12 -3.41 -0.02
N ALA A 136 14.55 -3.07 1.20
CA ALA A 136 15.31 -1.85 1.46
C ALA A 136 16.68 -1.86 0.78
N THR A 137 17.37 -3.01 0.79
CA THR A 137 18.66 -3.16 0.10
C THR A 137 18.51 -3.08 -1.41
N GLU A 138 17.51 -3.72 -1.99
CA GLU A 138 17.21 -3.68 -3.42
C GLU A 138 16.85 -2.25 -3.86
N LEU A 139 16.03 -1.56 -3.08
CA LEU A 139 15.67 -0.17 -3.34
C LEU A 139 16.92 0.73 -3.35
N LYS A 140 17.80 0.57 -2.35
CA LYS A 140 19.07 1.32 -2.28
C LYS A 140 19.96 1.03 -3.49
N ALA A 141 20.08 -0.23 -3.90
CA ALA A 141 20.87 -0.62 -5.08
C ALA A 141 20.29 0.00 -6.36
N SER A 142 18.97 -0.01 -6.52
CA SER A 142 18.27 0.62 -7.65
C SER A 142 18.52 2.13 -7.73
N TYR A 143 18.44 2.84 -6.60
CA TYR A 143 18.76 4.27 -6.54
C TYR A 143 20.22 4.56 -6.88
N GLN A 144 21.16 3.75 -6.38
CA GLN A 144 22.58 3.89 -6.70
C GLN A 144 22.85 3.68 -8.19
N ASN A 145 22.27 2.63 -8.78
CA ASN A 145 22.38 2.36 -10.21
C ASN A 145 21.79 3.50 -11.04
N SER A 146 20.59 3.98 -10.67
CA SER A 146 19.96 5.12 -11.34
C SER A 146 20.82 6.38 -11.26
N SER A 147 21.41 6.66 -10.10
CA SER A 147 22.34 7.79 -9.91
C SER A 147 23.58 7.66 -10.79
N ALA A 148 24.18 6.47 -10.89
CA ALA A 148 25.31 6.23 -11.77
C ALA A 148 24.94 6.40 -13.25
N ALA A 149 23.77 5.93 -13.66
CA ALA A 149 23.25 6.12 -15.02
C ALA A 149 23.08 7.62 -15.34
N TRP A 150 22.56 8.42 -14.40
CA TRP A 150 22.44 9.87 -14.57
C TRP A 150 23.79 10.57 -14.75
N GLN A 151 24.83 10.16 -13.99
CA GLN A 151 26.18 10.70 -14.17
C GLN A 151 26.74 10.41 -15.56
N ILE A 152 26.50 9.20 -16.08
CA ILE A 152 26.92 8.82 -17.44
C ILE A 152 26.18 9.66 -18.47
N ILE A 153 24.86 9.85 -18.31
CA ILE A 153 24.06 10.71 -19.20
C ILE A 153 24.61 12.14 -19.21
N GLU A 154 24.92 12.71 -18.05
CA GLU A 154 25.48 14.07 -17.97
C GLU A 154 26.84 14.18 -18.68
N MET A 155 27.70 13.18 -18.51
CA MET A 155 28.98 13.10 -19.21
C MET A 155 28.79 13.01 -20.73
N LEU A 156 27.84 12.18 -21.18
CA LEU A 156 27.52 12.03 -22.60
C LEU A 156 26.95 13.32 -23.19
N GLN A 157 26.07 14.01 -22.47
CA GLN A 157 25.53 15.32 -22.88
C GLN A 157 26.63 16.36 -23.06
N LYS A 158 27.58 16.43 -22.12
CA LYS A 158 28.76 17.31 -22.25
C LYS A 158 29.59 16.96 -23.48
N ARG A 159 29.82 15.67 -23.74
CA ARG A 159 30.58 15.20 -24.89
C ARG A 159 29.89 15.51 -26.22
N ILE A 160 28.57 15.31 -26.30
CA ILE A 160 27.76 15.66 -27.48
C ILE A 160 27.89 17.14 -27.77
N LYS A 161 27.73 18.00 -26.76
CA LYS A 161 27.88 19.45 -26.93
C LYS A 161 29.26 19.85 -27.46
N THR A 162 30.33 19.21 -26.97
CA THR A 162 31.68 19.45 -27.49
C THR A 162 31.79 19.03 -28.97
N LEU A 163 31.23 17.88 -29.35
CA LEU A 163 31.24 17.41 -30.73
C LEU A 163 30.42 18.32 -31.66
N GLU A 164 29.26 18.78 -31.21
CA GLU A 164 28.43 19.75 -31.94
C GLU A 164 29.19 21.05 -32.21
N ASN A 165 29.88 21.58 -31.20
CA ASN A 165 30.71 22.78 -31.36
C ASN A 165 31.85 22.56 -32.37
N LEU A 166 32.52 21.41 -32.33
CA LEU A 166 33.57 21.09 -33.29
C LEU A 166 33.03 20.95 -34.72
N CYS A 167 31.87 20.30 -34.87
CA CYS A 167 31.20 20.18 -36.16
C CYS A 167 30.84 21.57 -36.74
N GLN A 168 30.34 22.46 -35.88
CA GLN A 168 30.02 23.84 -36.27
C GLN A 168 31.26 24.59 -36.79
N ILE A 169 32.39 24.52 -36.07
CA ILE A 169 33.65 25.13 -36.50
C ILE A 169 34.09 24.58 -37.86
N TYR A 170 34.07 23.26 -38.04
CA TYR A 170 34.45 22.63 -39.30
C TYR A 170 33.52 23.04 -40.46
N CYS A 171 32.22 23.17 -40.21
CA CYS A 171 31.28 23.69 -41.20
C CYS A 171 31.61 25.13 -41.60
N GLU A 172 31.97 26.00 -40.65
CA GLU A 172 32.37 27.38 -40.91
C GLU A 172 33.66 27.45 -41.76
N GLU A 173 34.68 26.66 -41.40
CA GLU A 173 35.93 26.54 -42.17
C GLU A 173 35.68 26.02 -43.59
N MET A 174 34.83 25.01 -43.74
CA MET A 174 34.47 24.46 -45.06
C MET A 174 33.70 25.49 -45.91
N MET A 175 32.89 26.34 -45.29
CA MET A 175 32.20 27.43 -45.98
C MET A 175 33.16 28.56 -46.38
N ALA A 176 34.16 28.87 -45.56
CA ALA A 176 35.21 29.84 -45.90
C ALA A 176 36.05 29.37 -47.08
N THR A 177 36.57 28.15 -47.03
CA THR A 177 37.36 27.54 -48.13
C THR A 177 36.54 27.44 -49.42
N ARG A 178 35.25 27.10 -49.35
CA ARG A 178 34.37 27.14 -50.53
C ARG A 178 34.26 28.53 -51.16
N LYS A 179 34.24 29.60 -50.35
CA LYS A 179 34.22 30.98 -50.85
C LYS A 179 35.55 31.34 -51.53
N GLU A 180 36.67 30.99 -50.91
CA GLU A 180 38.01 31.20 -51.49
C GLU A 180 38.16 30.48 -52.84
N VAL A 181 37.73 29.22 -52.94
CA VAL A 181 37.75 28.47 -54.21
C VAL A 181 36.90 29.16 -55.28
N LYS A 182 35.73 29.68 -54.91
CA LYS A 182 34.87 30.42 -55.84
C LYS A 182 35.52 31.72 -56.31
N GLU A 183 36.20 32.42 -55.42
CA GLU A 183 36.94 33.65 -55.74
C GLU A 183 38.11 33.36 -56.70
N LEU A 184 38.89 32.31 -56.42
CA LEU A 184 39.97 31.86 -57.31
C LEU A 184 39.44 31.48 -58.70
N TYR A 185 38.31 30.76 -58.75
CA TYR A 185 37.66 30.42 -60.01
C TYR A 185 37.23 31.67 -60.80
N ASN A 186 36.62 32.66 -60.14
CA ASN A 186 36.26 33.92 -60.78
C ASN A 186 37.50 34.67 -61.30
N ARG A 187 38.59 34.70 -60.51
CA ARG A 187 39.84 35.34 -60.92
C ARG A 187 40.48 34.65 -62.12
N GLN A 188 40.37 33.33 -62.20
CA GLN A 188 40.81 32.56 -63.36
C GLN A 188 40.04 32.97 -64.62
N LEU A 189 38.71 33.15 -64.52
CA LEU A 189 37.91 33.63 -65.65
C LEU A 189 38.36 35.02 -66.11
N GLU A 190 38.59 35.97 -65.19
CA GLU A 190 39.09 37.30 -65.53
C GLU A 190 40.45 37.26 -66.25
N ILE A 191 41.35 36.35 -65.86
CA ILE A 191 42.65 36.17 -66.53
C ILE A 191 42.46 35.60 -67.93
N MET A 192 41.58 34.62 -68.11
CA MET A 192 41.28 34.04 -69.42
C MET A 192 40.69 35.08 -70.38
N ASP A 193 39.76 35.91 -69.92
CA ASP A 193 39.21 37.01 -70.73
C ASP A 193 40.31 38.03 -71.11
N GLY A 194 41.24 38.29 -70.19
CA GLY A 194 42.41 39.14 -70.44
C GLY A 194 43.39 38.52 -71.44
N GLU A 195 43.62 37.21 -71.37
CA GLU A 195 44.43 36.43 -72.30
C GLU A 195 43.84 36.48 -73.71
N GLU A 196 42.55 36.22 -73.87
CA GLU A 196 41.83 36.33 -75.15
C GLU A 196 42.02 37.72 -75.77
N GLY A 197 41.90 38.78 -74.96
CA GLY A 197 42.12 40.16 -75.42
C GLY A 197 43.57 40.43 -75.85
N LEU A 198 44.57 39.83 -75.18
CA LEU A 198 45.97 39.92 -75.60
C LEU A 198 46.25 39.13 -76.88
N GLU A 199 45.69 37.93 -77.01
CA GLU A 199 45.78 37.13 -78.23
C GLU A 199 45.22 37.88 -79.45
N GLU A 200 44.07 38.54 -79.31
CA GLU A 200 43.50 39.34 -80.40
C GLU A 200 44.40 40.54 -80.76
N ARG A 201 44.99 41.20 -79.75
CA ARG A 201 45.97 42.28 -80.01
C ARG A 201 47.23 41.78 -80.71
N ILE A 202 47.74 40.62 -80.31
CA ILE A 202 48.89 39.98 -80.98
C ILE A 202 48.52 39.70 -82.44
N ARG A 203 47.35 39.10 -82.70
CA ARG A 203 46.86 38.81 -84.06
C ARG A 203 46.77 40.08 -84.92
N MET A 204 46.27 41.19 -84.38
CA MET A 204 46.25 42.49 -85.07
C MET A 204 47.65 43.01 -85.39
N LEU A 205 48.60 42.90 -84.44
CA LEU A 205 49.98 43.33 -84.63
C LEU A 205 50.71 42.46 -85.66
N GLU A 206 50.51 41.15 -85.66
CA GLU A 206 51.05 40.23 -86.66
C GLU A 206 50.51 40.54 -88.06
N THR A 207 49.20 40.80 -88.18
CA THR A 207 48.57 41.18 -89.45
C THR A 207 49.11 42.52 -89.97
N THR A 208 49.32 43.51 -89.10
CA THR A 208 49.88 44.82 -89.48
C THR A 208 51.37 44.74 -89.80
N GLY A 209 52.13 43.95 -89.04
CA GLY A 209 53.55 43.68 -89.29
C GLY A 209 53.79 42.90 -90.58
N SER A 210 52.83 42.05 -90.99
CA SER A 210 52.85 41.36 -92.29
C SER A 210 52.60 42.29 -93.48
N LEU A 211 51.95 43.45 -93.26
CA LEU A 211 51.75 44.50 -94.27
C LEU A 211 52.91 45.52 -94.34
N MET A 212 53.89 45.44 -93.43
CA MET A 212 55.10 46.26 -93.51
C MET A 212 56.16 45.53 -94.35
N PRO A 213 56.65 46.12 -95.46
CA PRO A 213 57.69 45.50 -96.26
C PRO A 213 58.93 45.26 -95.40
N ILE A 214 59.47 44.05 -95.50
CA ILE A 214 60.84 43.71 -95.08
C ILE A 214 61.77 44.70 -95.78
N PHE A 215 62.15 45.80 -95.11
CA PHE A 215 63.35 46.51 -95.48
C PHE A 215 64.52 45.63 -95.07
N SER A 216 65.01 44.88 -96.05
CA SER A 216 66.29 44.18 -96.00
C SER A 216 67.39 45.18 -95.66
N SER A 217 67.74 45.30 -94.39
CA SER A 217 69.00 45.93 -93.99
C SER A 217 70.06 44.84 -93.86
N SER A 218 70.45 44.28 -95.01
CA SER A 218 71.73 43.61 -95.13
C SER A 218 72.82 44.66 -95.27
N HIS A 219 73.74 44.67 -94.29
CA HIS A 219 75.15 45.08 -94.34
C HIS A 219 75.55 46.32 -93.51
N LEU A 220 76.65 46.12 -92.73
CA LEU A 220 77.40 47.02 -91.83
C LEU A 220 76.87 47.09 -90.40
N GLY A 221 77.57 46.66 -89.35
CA GLY A 221 78.93 46.17 -89.21
C GLY A 221 79.21 45.95 -87.72
N ASP A 222 79.91 44.86 -87.44
CA ASP A 222 80.86 44.64 -86.34
C ASP A 222 80.85 45.64 -85.16
N LEU A 223 80.47 45.18 -83.96
CA LEU A 223 81.05 45.65 -82.69
C LEU A 223 80.77 44.65 -81.56
N SER A 224 81.84 43.93 -81.23
CA SER A 224 82.08 43.10 -80.05
C SER A 224 81.62 43.73 -78.71
N MET A 225 80.87 42.93 -77.92
CA MET A 225 80.95 42.61 -76.46
C MET A 225 81.75 43.56 -75.52
N PRO A 226 81.36 43.73 -74.23
CA PRO A 226 81.02 42.59 -73.36
C PRO A 226 79.95 42.76 -72.26
N MET A 227 79.59 41.58 -71.76
CA MET A 227 78.96 41.25 -70.47
C MET A 227 79.67 41.89 -69.27
N ASP A 228 78.88 42.37 -68.32
CA ASP A 228 79.28 42.42 -66.90
C ASP A 228 78.15 41.84 -66.04
N THR A 229 78.43 40.62 -65.57
CA THR A 229 77.86 40.02 -64.36
C THR A 229 78.49 40.66 -63.13
N ARG A 230 77.68 41.20 -62.23
CA ARG A 230 77.87 41.03 -60.79
C ARG A 230 76.60 41.24 -60.00
#